data_AF-A0A8T4TX39-F1
#
_entry.id   AF-A0A8T4TX39-F1
#
_cell.length_a   1.000
_cell.length_b   1.000
_cell.length_c   1.000
_cell.angle_alpha   90.00
_cell.angle_beta   90.00
_cell.angle_gamma   90.00
#
_symmetry.space_group_name_H-M   'P 1'
#
loop_
_entity.id
_entity.type
_entity.pdbx_description
1 polymer ?
#
loop_
_entity_poly.entity_id
_entity_poly.type
_entity_poly.pdbx_seq_one_letter_code
_entity_poly.pdbx_strand_id
1 'polypeptide(L)'
;MKSAEWLKGIIGFWSVCLILIILTNVNALDFDTSEDTYTSNFVENNEIIKLRDGIFERDLNFLRITNENILLKEDDGNVLLIEINKNKQIDINDDGFNDVELSYNSFDNGRAEIGLKKLENINKIKEPIKENNKIKKITYWILGFILFLIAIYIIKKIKNRKYY
;
A
#
# COMPACT_ATOMS: atom_id res chain seq x y z
N MET A 1 15.44 17.87 49.49
CA MET A 1 14.63 16.67 49.16
C MET A 1 13.23 17.05 48.67
N LYS A 2 13.12 17.74 47.52
CA LYS A 2 11.81 18.10 46.91
C LYS A 2 11.72 17.78 45.40
N SER A 3 12.76 17.19 44.82
CA SER A 3 12.86 16.94 43.38
C SER A 3 12.37 15.55 42.93
N ALA A 4 12.06 14.65 43.86
CA ALA A 4 11.70 13.26 43.53
C ALA A 4 10.18 13.03 43.39
N GLU A 5 9.33 13.93 43.89
CA GLU A 5 7.86 13.75 43.83
C GLU A 5 7.28 14.13 42.47
N TRP A 6 7.92 15.05 41.73
CA TRP A 6 7.45 15.47 40.41
C TRP A 6 7.65 14.39 39.33
N LEU A 7 8.66 13.53 39.49
CA LEU A 7 8.91 12.42 38.55
C LEU A 7 7.83 11.33 38.60
N LYS A 8 7.19 11.12 39.76
CA LYS A 8 6.12 10.11 39.92
C LYS A 8 4.84 10.50 39.18
N GLY A 9 4.56 11.80 39.05
CA GLY A 9 3.40 12.30 38.27
C GLY A 9 3.58 12.16 36.77
N ILE A 10 4.80 12.33 36.26
CA ILE A 10 5.10 12.21 34.82
C ILE A 10 5.00 10.75 34.38
N ILE A 11 5.57 9.81 35.13
CA ILE A 11 5.54 8.37 34.76
C ILE A 11 4.10 7.83 34.73
N GLY A 12 3.23 8.28 35.65
CA GLY A 12 1.81 7.92 35.64
C GLY A 12 1.04 8.44 34.43
N PHE A 13 1.35 9.66 33.98
CA PHE A 13 0.67 10.28 32.83
C PHE A 13 1.03 9.59 31.49
N TRP A 14 2.31 9.22 31.32
CA TRP A 14 2.77 8.50 30.13
C TRP A 14 2.24 7.06 30.06
N SER A 15 2.11 6.37 31.20
CA SER A 15 1.49 5.03 31.22
C SER A 15 0.00 5.07 30.90
N VAL A 16 -0.75 6.10 31.33
CA VAL A 16 -2.17 6.24 30.98
C VAL A 16 -2.34 6.57 29.49
N CYS A 17 -1.47 7.40 28.91
CA CYS A 17 -1.46 7.64 27.47
C CYS A 17 -1.10 6.39 26.66
N LEU A 18 -0.13 5.58 27.11
CA LEU A 18 0.23 4.32 26.45
C LEU A 18 -0.90 3.28 26.54
N ILE A 19 -1.60 3.22 27.67
CA ILE A 19 -2.77 2.35 27.85
C ILE A 19 -3.96 2.82 26.99
N LEU A 20 -4.17 4.14 26.84
CA LEU A 20 -5.19 4.66 25.91
C LEU A 20 -4.86 4.39 24.45
N ILE A 21 -3.58 4.44 24.05
CA ILE A 21 -3.13 4.10 22.69
C ILE A 21 -3.30 2.60 22.40
N ILE A 22 -3.17 1.73 23.41
CA ILE A 22 -3.39 0.28 23.29
C ILE A 22 -4.90 -0.07 23.35
N LEU A 23 -5.73 0.74 24.02
CA LEU A 23 -7.19 0.58 24.01
C LEU A 23 -7.85 1.11 22.72
N THR A 24 -7.15 1.91 21.93
CA THR A 24 -7.52 2.21 20.54
C THR A 24 -6.96 1.17 19.55
N ASN A 25 -6.73 -0.07 20.00
CA ASN A 25 -6.81 -1.23 19.11
C ASN A 25 -8.24 -1.32 18.59
N VAL A 26 -8.54 -0.42 17.66
CA VAL A 26 -9.55 -0.60 16.65
C VAL A 26 -9.24 -1.94 16.03
N ASN A 27 -10.22 -2.84 16.04
CA ASN A 27 -10.21 -4.05 15.23
C ASN A 27 -10.18 -3.60 13.76
N ALA A 28 -9.01 -3.17 13.30
CA ALA A 28 -8.75 -2.98 11.90
C ALA A 28 -8.56 -4.37 11.33
N LEU A 29 -9.53 -4.84 10.56
CA LEU A 29 -9.28 -5.96 9.67
C LEU A 29 -8.31 -5.48 8.60
N ASP A 30 -7.05 -5.90 8.72
CA ASP A 30 -6.01 -5.65 7.71
C ASP A 30 -6.15 -6.71 6.62
N PHE A 31 -6.55 -6.30 5.42
CA PHE A 31 -6.62 -7.18 4.27
C PHE A 31 -5.48 -6.89 3.32
N ASP A 32 -4.48 -7.77 3.33
CA ASP A 32 -3.39 -7.73 2.37
C ASP A 32 -3.83 -8.33 1.04
N THR A 33 -4.26 -7.48 0.11
CA THR A 33 -4.67 -7.92 -1.23
C THR A 33 -3.48 -8.29 -2.13
N SER A 34 -2.23 -8.17 -1.66
CA SER A 34 -1.06 -8.46 -2.49
C SER A 34 -0.90 -9.94 -2.85
N GLU A 35 -1.50 -10.86 -2.07
CA GLU A 35 -1.47 -12.30 -2.35
C GLU A 35 -2.86 -12.94 -2.55
N ASP A 36 -3.93 -12.39 -1.96
CA ASP A 36 -5.24 -13.07 -1.94
C ASP A 36 -6.28 -12.47 -2.89
N THR A 37 -6.78 -13.31 -3.80
CA THR A 37 -7.79 -12.94 -4.81
C THR A 37 -9.21 -12.83 -4.23
N TYR A 38 -9.48 -13.48 -3.09
CA TYR A 38 -10.79 -13.47 -2.42
C TYR A 38 -10.63 -13.78 -0.93
N THR A 39 -10.88 -12.80 -0.07
CA THR A 39 -11.06 -13.03 1.38
C THR A 39 -12.49 -12.70 1.75
N SER A 40 -13.16 -13.59 2.49
CA SER A 40 -14.46 -13.31 3.08
C SER A 40 -14.36 -13.27 4.60
N ASN A 41 -14.92 -12.22 5.21
CA ASN A 41 -14.95 -12.08 6.66
C ASN A 41 -16.30 -11.54 7.14
N PHE A 42 -16.66 -11.92 8.36
CA PHE A 42 -17.80 -11.38 9.07
C PHE A 42 -17.39 -10.10 9.80
N VAL A 43 -18.13 -9.02 9.56
CA VAL A 43 -17.83 -7.68 10.05
C VAL A 43 -19.04 -7.10 10.78
N GLU A 44 -18.77 -6.32 11.83
CA GLU A 44 -19.75 -5.66 12.69
C GLU A 44 -19.76 -4.13 12.50
N ASN A 45 -20.76 -3.45 13.05
CA ASN A 45 -20.83 -1.99 13.02
C ASN A 45 -19.62 -1.37 13.73
N ASN A 46 -19.14 -0.24 13.20
CA ASN A 46 -17.97 0.52 13.67
C ASN A 46 -16.61 -0.19 13.52
N GLU A 47 -16.55 -1.31 12.81
CA GLU A 47 -15.27 -1.88 12.40
C GLU A 47 -14.65 -1.11 11.23
N ILE A 48 -13.34 -1.26 11.05
CA ILE A 48 -12.60 -0.68 9.94
C ILE A 48 -12.06 -1.81 9.08
N ILE A 49 -12.30 -1.71 7.78
CA ILE A 49 -11.61 -2.53 6.79
C ILE A 49 -10.53 -1.68 6.14
N LYS A 50 -9.32 -2.23 6.11
CA LYS A 50 -8.21 -1.65 5.35
C LYS A 50 -8.13 -2.31 3.99
N LEU A 51 -8.20 -1.51 2.94
CA LEU A 51 -7.96 -1.95 1.58
C LEU A 51 -6.52 -1.61 1.22
N ARG A 52 -5.73 -2.59 0.80
CA ARG A 52 -4.37 -2.37 0.28
C ARG A 52 -4.34 -2.63 -1.23
N ASP A 53 -3.47 -1.96 -1.99
CA ASP A 53 -2.99 -2.41 -3.30
C ASP A 53 -1.47 -2.30 -3.36
N GLY A 54 -0.80 -3.27 -2.74
CA GLY A 54 0.66 -3.28 -2.59
C GLY A 54 1.18 -2.16 -1.70
N ILE A 55 1.28 -0.94 -2.24
CA ILE A 55 1.91 0.24 -1.61
C ILE A 55 0.87 1.23 -1.06
N PHE A 56 -0.33 1.27 -1.63
CA PHE A 56 -1.39 2.20 -1.21
C PHE A 56 -2.36 1.52 -0.27
N GLU A 57 -2.89 2.27 0.69
CA GLU A 57 -3.88 1.83 1.67
C GLU A 57 -5.04 2.83 1.71
N ARG A 58 -6.26 2.31 1.92
CA ARG A 58 -7.47 3.10 2.14
C ARG A 58 -8.31 2.44 3.24
N ASP A 59 -8.68 3.23 4.24
CA ASP A 59 -9.49 2.74 5.36
C ASP A 59 -10.98 3.02 5.08
N LEU A 60 -11.83 2.02 5.36
CA LEU A 60 -13.28 2.10 5.24
C LEU A 60 -13.94 1.78 6.57
N ASN A 61 -14.71 2.73 7.09
CA ASN A 61 -15.39 2.60 8.38
C ASN A 61 -16.83 2.13 8.19
N PHE A 62 -17.24 1.05 8.87
CA PHE A 62 -18.61 0.56 8.84
C PHE A 62 -19.51 1.45 9.69
N LEU A 63 -20.28 2.34 9.05
CA LEU A 63 -21.23 3.21 9.74
C LEU A 63 -22.49 2.44 10.14
N ARG A 64 -22.97 1.58 9.23
CA ARG A 64 -24.21 0.83 9.42
C ARG A 64 -24.22 -0.40 8.55
N ILE A 65 -24.57 -1.52 9.16
CA ILE A 65 -24.80 -2.82 8.52
C ILE A 65 -26.25 -3.20 8.76
N THR A 66 -26.95 -3.55 7.68
CA THR A 66 -28.33 -4.05 7.70
C THR A 66 -28.44 -5.22 6.74
N ASN A 67 -29.49 -6.04 6.84
CA ASN A 67 -29.76 -7.12 5.90
C ASN A 67 -30.03 -6.67 4.43
N GLU A 68 -30.08 -5.37 4.17
CA GLU A 68 -30.32 -4.82 2.83
C GLU A 68 -29.09 -4.12 2.27
N ASN A 69 -28.34 -3.41 3.11
CA ASN A 69 -27.21 -2.61 2.70
C ASN A 69 -26.21 -2.37 3.83
N ILE A 70 -25.02 -1.95 3.40
CA ILE A 70 -23.94 -1.46 4.24
C ILE A 70 -23.61 -0.04 3.83
N LEU A 71 -23.42 0.81 4.83
CA LEU A 71 -22.89 2.16 4.70
C LEU A 71 -21.46 2.18 5.22
N LEU A 72 -20.54 2.53 4.33
CA LEU A 72 -19.12 2.68 4.64
C LEU A 72 -18.75 4.15 4.53
N LYS A 73 -17.86 4.62 5.39
CA LYS A 73 -17.30 5.96 5.33
C LYS A 73 -15.83 5.92 4.96
N GLU A 74 -15.48 6.63 3.90
CA GLU A 74 -14.12 6.87 3.45
C GLU A 74 -13.45 7.99 4.29
N ASP A 75 -12.12 8.05 4.23
CA ASP A 75 -11.30 9.02 4.97
C ASP A 75 -11.60 10.47 4.59
N ASP A 76 -12.00 10.71 3.34
CA ASP A 76 -12.41 12.03 2.83
C ASP A 76 -13.82 12.46 3.27
N GLY A 77 -14.54 11.57 3.98
CA GLY A 77 -15.89 11.81 4.47
C GLY A 77 -17.00 11.35 3.52
N ASN A 78 -16.66 10.79 2.35
CA ASN A 78 -17.64 10.20 1.44
C ASN A 78 -18.27 8.96 2.05
N VAL A 79 -19.54 8.71 1.69
CA VAL A 79 -20.28 7.54 2.14
C VAL A 79 -20.56 6.63 0.96
N LEU A 80 -20.05 5.41 1.04
CA LEU A 80 -20.31 4.35 0.09
C LEU A 80 -21.48 3.51 0.58
N LEU A 81 -22.43 3.24 -0.32
CA LEU A 81 -23.53 2.31 -0.08
C LEU A 81 -23.31 1.06 -0.93
N ILE A 82 -23.41 -0.11 -0.28
CA ILE A 82 -23.34 -1.41 -0.94
C ILE A 82 -24.57 -2.21 -0.54
N GLU A 83 -25.40 -2.58 -1.51
CA GLU A 83 -26.57 -3.42 -1.28
C GLU A 83 -26.16 -4.91 -1.18
N ILE A 84 -26.97 -5.70 -0.49
CA ILE A 84 -26.74 -7.15 -0.36
C ILE A 84 -26.72 -7.82 -1.75
N ASN A 85 -25.80 -8.76 -1.93
CA ASN A 85 -25.45 -9.41 -3.18
C ASN A 85 -24.98 -8.46 -4.30
N LYS A 86 -24.51 -7.25 -3.95
CA LYS A 86 -23.85 -6.34 -4.88
C LYS A 86 -22.37 -6.21 -4.57
N ASN A 87 -21.65 -5.74 -5.58
CA ASN A 87 -20.25 -5.39 -5.51
C ASN A 87 -20.04 -3.91 -5.80
N LYS A 88 -18.98 -3.37 -5.23
CA LYS A 88 -18.51 -2.01 -5.41
C LYS A 88 -17.03 -2.06 -5.75
N GLN A 89 -16.65 -1.42 -6.84
CA GLN A 89 -15.25 -1.30 -7.22
C GLN A 89 -14.69 0.01 -6.69
N ILE A 90 -13.46 -0.03 -6.21
CA ILE A 90 -12.76 1.04 -5.52
C ILE A 90 -11.38 1.20 -6.15
N ASP A 91 -11.10 2.41 -6.62
CA ASP A 91 -9.79 2.90 -7.00
C ASP A 91 -9.11 3.40 -5.73
N ILE A 92 -8.06 2.69 -5.27
CA ILE A 92 -7.43 2.98 -3.98
C ILE A 92 -6.45 4.14 -4.12
N ASN A 93 -5.76 4.23 -5.26
CA ASN A 93 -4.68 5.18 -5.50
C ASN A 93 -5.09 6.38 -6.38
N ASP A 94 -6.37 6.47 -6.73
CA ASP A 94 -6.99 7.51 -7.56
C ASP A 94 -6.33 7.66 -8.95
N ASP A 95 -5.85 6.55 -9.53
CA ASP A 95 -5.21 6.55 -10.86
C ASP A 95 -6.17 6.38 -12.04
N GLY A 96 -7.48 6.35 -11.74
CA GLY A 96 -8.56 6.20 -12.70
C GLY A 96 -8.90 4.75 -13.02
N PHE A 97 -8.28 3.79 -12.33
CA PHE A 97 -8.54 2.37 -12.48
C PHE A 97 -8.89 1.73 -11.13
N ASN A 98 -9.97 0.95 -11.10
CA ASN A 98 -10.36 0.26 -9.88
C ASN A 98 -9.36 -0.84 -9.51
N ASP A 99 -8.90 -0.84 -8.26
CA ASP A 99 -7.89 -1.78 -7.75
C ASP A 99 -8.52 -2.93 -6.96
N VAL A 100 -9.63 -2.67 -6.26
CA VAL A 100 -10.30 -3.65 -5.40
C VAL A 100 -11.80 -3.66 -5.65
N GLU A 101 -12.38 -4.85 -5.60
CA GLU A 101 -13.82 -5.09 -5.58
C GLU A 101 -14.24 -5.56 -4.18
N LEU A 102 -15.17 -4.83 -3.59
CA LEU A 102 -15.78 -5.09 -2.30
C LEU A 102 -17.20 -5.62 -2.52
N SER A 103 -17.52 -6.80 -2.01
CA SER A 103 -18.84 -7.43 -2.15
C SER A 103 -19.53 -7.58 -0.81
N TYR A 104 -20.85 -7.38 -0.81
CA TYR A 104 -21.68 -7.68 0.34
C TYR A 104 -22.44 -9.00 0.08
N ASN A 105 -22.00 -10.10 0.68
CA ASN A 105 -22.48 -11.43 0.31
C ASN A 105 -23.72 -11.84 1.11
N SER A 106 -23.66 -11.75 2.44
CA SER A 106 -24.74 -12.25 3.30
C SER A 106 -24.81 -11.48 4.62
N PHE A 107 -25.96 -11.54 5.28
CA PHE A 107 -26.17 -10.98 6.62
C PHE A 107 -26.69 -12.07 7.55
N ASP A 108 -25.99 -12.29 8.65
CA ASP A 108 -26.45 -13.20 9.69
C ASP A 108 -26.16 -12.64 11.07
N ASN A 109 -27.17 -12.67 11.95
CA ASN A 109 -27.05 -12.30 13.36
C ASN A 109 -26.32 -10.95 13.64
N GLY A 110 -26.56 -9.92 12.83
CA GLY A 110 -25.94 -8.60 13.02
C GLY A 110 -24.58 -8.42 12.35
N ARG A 111 -24.08 -9.46 11.67
CA ARG A 111 -22.79 -9.47 10.97
C ARG A 111 -23.00 -9.52 9.47
N ALA A 112 -22.20 -8.77 8.74
CA ALA A 112 -22.13 -8.87 7.29
C ALA A 112 -20.96 -9.74 6.87
N GLU A 113 -21.22 -10.69 5.98
CA GLU A 113 -20.18 -11.34 5.21
C GLU A 113 -19.77 -10.45 4.05
N ILE A 114 -18.54 -9.95 4.13
CA ILE A 114 -17.92 -9.09 3.14
C ILE A 114 -16.89 -9.89 2.35
N GLY A 115 -16.92 -9.79 1.02
CA GLY A 115 -15.88 -10.31 0.16
C GLY A 115 -14.96 -9.19 -0.35
N LEU A 116 -13.68 -9.48 -0.42
CA LEU A 116 -12.67 -8.59 -0.98
C LEU A 116 -11.90 -9.28 -2.08
N LYS A 117 -11.83 -8.64 -3.25
CA LYS A 117 -11.11 -9.13 -4.41
C LYS A 117 -10.17 -8.08 -4.97
N LYS A 118 -8.94 -8.47 -5.26
CA LYS A 118 -8.03 -7.68 -6.09
C LYS A 118 -8.45 -7.70 -7.56
N LEU A 119 -8.55 -6.52 -8.17
CA LEU A 119 -8.76 -6.33 -9.59
C LEU A 119 -7.41 -6.12 -10.28
N GLU A 120 -6.95 -7.14 -10.99
CA GLU A 120 -5.77 -6.99 -11.85
C GLU A 120 -6.16 -6.20 -13.11
N ASN A 121 -5.79 -4.92 -13.16
CA ASN A 121 -5.89 -4.16 -14.39
C ASN A 121 -4.79 -4.59 -15.38
N ILE A 122 -5.17 -5.51 -16.27
CA ILE A 122 -4.33 -6.00 -17.39
C ILE A 122 -3.81 -4.85 -18.27
N ASN A 123 -4.46 -3.67 -18.23
CA ASN A 123 -4.05 -2.46 -18.96
C ASN A 123 -2.97 -1.63 -18.24
N LYS A 124 -2.75 -1.76 -16.92
CA LYS A 124 -1.58 -1.16 -16.23
C LYS A 124 -0.26 -1.80 -16.70
N ILE A 125 -0.31 -3.00 -17.27
CA ILE A 125 0.84 -3.74 -17.83
C ILE A 125 1.16 -3.32 -19.28
N LYS A 126 0.33 -2.46 -19.90
CA LYS A 126 0.51 -1.98 -21.29
C LYS A 126 1.22 -0.63 -21.41
N GLU A 127 1.96 -0.20 -20.40
CA GLU A 127 3.20 0.47 -20.76
C GLU A 127 4.20 -0.65 -21.09
N PRO A 128 4.44 -1.00 -22.38
CA PRO A 128 5.67 -1.71 -22.65
C PRO A 128 6.75 -0.84 -22.05
N ILE A 129 7.63 -1.42 -21.22
CA ILE A 129 8.93 -0.82 -20.97
C ILE A 129 9.48 -0.59 -22.37
N LYS A 130 9.32 0.61 -22.90
CA LYS A 130 9.97 1.05 -24.13
C LYS A 130 11.39 1.12 -23.68
N GLU A 131 12.06 -0.03 -23.82
CA GLU A 131 13.48 -0.19 -23.62
C GLU A 131 14.08 0.93 -24.46
N ASN A 132 14.50 1.99 -23.76
CA ASN A 132 14.68 3.26 -24.41
C ASN A 132 15.94 3.10 -25.25
N ASN A 133 15.79 2.88 -26.55
CA ASN A 133 16.90 2.68 -27.48
C ASN A 133 17.95 3.80 -27.37
N LYS A 134 17.55 4.98 -26.88
CA LYS A 134 18.44 6.10 -26.53
C LYS A 134 19.37 5.76 -25.36
N ILE A 135 18.88 5.11 -24.31
CA ILE A 135 19.69 4.66 -23.16
C ILE A 135 20.69 3.59 -23.61
N LYS A 136 20.26 2.56 -24.36
CA LYS A 136 21.19 1.56 -24.92
C LYS A 136 22.29 2.21 -25.77
N LYS A 137 21.91 3.15 -26.63
CA LYS A 137 22.86 3.88 -27.49
C LYS A 137 23.88 4.69 -26.66
N ILE A 138 23.44 5.35 -25.59
CA ILE A 138 24.31 6.08 -24.66
C ILE A 138 25.25 5.12 -23.93
N THR A 139 24.75 4.00 -23.42
CA THR A 139 25.56 2.99 -22.72
C THR A 139 26.66 2.42 -23.62
N TYR A 140 26.36 2.08 -24.88
CA TYR A 140 27.37 1.62 -25.83
C TYR A 140 28.41 2.70 -26.17
N TRP A 141 27.99 3.96 -26.24
CA TRP A 141 28.90 5.07 -26.52
C TRP A 141 29.88 5.31 -25.36
N ILE A 142 29.40 5.26 -24.12
CA ILE A 142 30.23 5.36 -22.91
C ILE A 142 31.21 4.17 -22.84
N LEU A 143 30.75 2.94 -23.09
CA LEU A 143 31.60 1.75 -23.06
C LEU A 143 32.72 1.83 -24.11
N GLY A 144 32.41 2.29 -25.32
CA GLY A 144 33.39 2.52 -26.38
C GLY A 144 34.43 3.57 -26.01
N PHE A 145 34.02 4.66 -25.37
CA PHE A 145 34.92 5.72 -24.91
C PHE A 145 35.88 5.22 -23.81
N ILE A 146 35.40 4.42 -22.87
CA ILE A 146 36.23 3.81 -21.81
C ILE A 146 37.29 2.89 -22.43
N LEU A 147 36.91 2.02 -23.37
CA LEU A 147 37.85 1.13 -24.06
C LEU A 147 38.92 1.90 -24.84
N PHE A 148 38.55 3.02 -25.47
CA PHE A 148 39.47 3.90 -26.17
C PHE A 148 40.53 4.51 -25.23
N LEU A 149 40.11 5.00 -24.06
CA LEU A 149 41.05 5.55 -23.06
C LEU A 149 42.02 4.48 -22.53
N ILE A 150 41.54 3.26 -22.30
CA ILE A 150 42.37 2.12 -21.89
C ILE A 150 43.44 1.83 -22.95
N ALA A 151 43.08 1.83 -24.24
CA ALA A 151 44.02 1.61 -25.33
C ALA A 151 45.12 2.68 -25.37
N ILE A 152 44.78 3.96 -25.22
CA ILE A 152 45.75 5.07 -25.15
C ILE A 152 46.71 4.87 -23.99
N TYR A 153 46.20 4.51 -22.81
CA TYR A 153 47.02 4.27 -21.63
C TYR A 153 48.02 3.14 -21.84
N ILE A 154 47.60 2.02 -22.45
CA ILE A 154 48.48 0.88 -22.75
C ILE A 154 49.58 1.30 -23.74
N ILE A 155 49.25 2.02 -24.81
CA ILE A 155 50.23 2.50 -25.80
C ILE A 155 51.26 3.41 -25.13
N LYS A 156 50.82 4.35 -24.29
CA LYS A 156 51.72 5.26 -23.55
C LYS A 156 52.65 4.48 -22.60
N LYS A 157 52.12 3.47 -21.92
CA LYS A 157 52.89 2.60 -21.02
C LYS A 157 53.93 1.76 -21.75
N ILE A 158 53.61 1.23 -22.94
CA ILE A 158 54.56 0.47 -23.78
C ILE A 158 55.67 1.39 -24.30
N LYS A 159 55.33 2.60 -24.76
CA LYS A 159 56.32 3.55 -25.27
C LYS A 159 57.35 3.96 -24.21
N ASN A 160 56.91 4.17 -22.96
CA ASN A 160 57.82 4.51 -21.86
C ASN A 160 58.76 3.36 -21.45
N ARG A 161 58.44 2.10 -21.74
CA ARG A 161 59.33 0.97 -21.46
C ARG A 161 60.49 0.80 -22.45
N LYS A 162 60.45 1.47 -23.61
CA LYS A 162 61.55 1.42 -24.60
C LYS A 162 62.69 2.41 -24.30
N TYR A 163 62.58 3.19 -23.22
CA TYR A 163 63.58 4.19 -22.82
C TYR A 163 64.30 3.85 -21.51
N TYR A 164 64.21 2.58 -21.07
CA TYR A 164 64.98 2.02 -19.95
C TYR A 164 65.71 0.77 -20.42
#